data_AF-A0A3M1BJA3-F1
#
_entry.id   AF-A0A3M1BJA3-F1
#
_cell.length_a   1.000
_cell.length_b   1.000
_cell.length_c   1.000
_cell.angle_alpha   90.00
_cell.angle_beta   90.00
_cell.angle_gamma   90.00
#
_symmetry.space_group_name_H-M   'P 1'
#
loop_
_entity.id
_entity.type
_entity.pdbx_description
1 polymer ?
#
loop_
_entity_poly.entity_id
_entity_poly.type
_entity_poly.pdbx_seq_one_letter_code
_entity_poly.pdbx_strand_id
1 'polypeptide(L)'
;HMEDEESVDVLYDGVSFEYLRGKFIRTKNTHGTGCTFSSAITAYLAKGYSLKDSLLKAKEYIQGAIENSLNLGRGHGPLNHMWTFYSFKT
;
A
#
# COMPACT_ATOMS: atom_id res chain seq x y z
N HIS A 1 15.50 2.91 -17.00
CA HIS A 1 15.02 1.53 -17.13
C HIS A 1 15.32 0.82 -15.82
N MET A 2 14.36 0.78 -14.90
CA MET A 2 14.43 -0.11 -13.75
C MET A 2 13.69 -1.38 -14.18
N GLU A 3 14.38 -2.52 -14.13
CA GLU A 3 13.82 -3.85 -14.43
C GLU A 3 12.88 -4.35 -13.33
N ASP A 4 12.73 -3.60 -12.23
CA ASP A 4 12.14 -4.15 -11.03
C ASP A 4 10.60 -4.07 -11.04
N GLU A 5 9.98 -5.26 -11.07
CA GLU A 5 8.57 -5.50 -10.74
C GLU A 5 8.29 -5.35 -9.23
N GLU A 6 9.16 -4.63 -8.49
CA GLU A 6 9.09 -4.49 -7.03
C GLU A 6 8.89 -3.04 -6.58
N SER A 7 8.02 -2.88 -5.58
CA SER A 7 7.84 -1.66 -4.81
C SER A 7 8.54 -1.83 -3.46
N VAL A 8 9.55 -1.02 -3.18
CA VAL A 8 10.37 -1.13 -1.97
C VAL A 8 10.15 0.07 -1.05
N ASP A 9 9.77 -0.19 0.21
CA ASP A 9 9.72 0.81 1.27
C ASP A 9 10.87 0.54 2.25
N VAL A 10 11.48 1.59 2.78
CA VAL A 10 12.61 1.50 3.70
C VAL A 10 12.19 1.97 5.08
N LEU A 11 12.33 1.09 6.07
CA LEU A 11 12.23 1.43 7.48
C LEU A 11 13.65 1.62 8.04
N TYR A 12 13.85 2.72 8.75
CA TYR A 12 15.06 2.96 9.53
C TYR A 12 14.66 3.29 10.97
N ASP A 13 15.15 2.50 11.92
CA ASP A 13 14.83 2.62 13.35
C ASP A 13 15.88 3.41 14.15
N GLY A 14 16.89 3.97 13.46
CA GLY A 14 18.04 4.64 14.08
C GLY A 14 19.26 3.74 14.27
N VAL A 15 19.13 2.43 14.08
CA VAL A 15 20.22 1.45 14.22
C VAL A 15 20.40 0.64 12.95
N SER A 16 19.31 0.18 12.35
CA SER A 16 19.30 -0.74 11.23
C SER A 16 18.29 -0.35 10.17
N PHE A 17 18.55 -0.80 8.94
CA PHE A 17 17.62 -0.65 7.83
C PHE A 17 16.87 -1.95 7.59
N GLU A 18 15.56 -1.84 7.44
CA GLU A 18 14.71 -2.91 6.96
C GLU A 18 14.04 -2.53 5.65
N TYR A 19 13.97 -3.48 4.72
CA TYR A 19 13.41 -3.28 3.40
C TYR A 19 12.12 -4.08 3.29
N LEU A 20 11.00 -3.36 3.24
CA LEU A 20 9.70 -3.95 3.00
C LEU A 20 9.52 -4.04 1.49
N ARG A 21 9.36 -5.24 0.94
CA ARG A 21 9.20 -5.47 -0.50
C ARG A 21 7.76 -5.83 -0.82
N GLY A 22 7.30 -5.39 -1.98
CA GLY A 22 5.96 -5.62 -2.50
C GLY A 22 6.02 -5.58 -4.02
N LYS A 23 4.90 -5.84 -4.68
CA LYS A 23 4.86 -5.89 -6.14
C LYS A 23 4.57 -4.52 -6.73
N PHE A 24 5.40 -4.04 -7.64
CA PHE A 24 5.12 -2.80 -8.37
C PHE A 24 3.96 -3.02 -9.34
N ILE A 25 2.87 -2.26 -9.15
CA ILE A 25 1.70 -2.34 -10.03
C ILE A 25 1.72 -1.18 -11.01
N ARG A 26 1.79 -1.51 -12.31
CA ARG A 26 1.67 -0.52 -13.39
C ARG A 26 0.22 -0.05 -13.50
N THR A 27 -0.12 1.01 -12.78
CA THR A 27 -1.45 1.64 -12.82
C THR A 27 -1.34 3.17 -12.75
N LYS A 28 -2.35 3.85 -13.29
CA LYS A 28 -2.56 5.29 -13.11
C LYS A 28 -3.29 5.62 -11.81
N ASN A 29 -3.82 4.62 -11.12
CA ASN A 29 -4.65 4.79 -9.93
C ASN A 29 -3.78 4.86 -8.68
N THR A 30 -3.06 5.97 -8.53
CA THR A 30 -2.12 6.20 -7.43
C THR A 30 -2.53 7.34 -6.51
N HIS A 31 -3.70 7.95 -6.75
CA HIS A 31 -4.18 9.04 -5.91
C HIS A 31 -4.51 8.53 -4.51
N GLY A 32 -3.93 9.15 -3.49
CA GLY A 32 -4.15 8.82 -2.09
C GLY A 32 -3.31 7.65 -1.55
N THR A 33 -2.33 7.12 -2.29
CA THR A 33 -1.47 6.00 -1.83
C THR A 33 -0.76 6.31 -0.52
N GLY A 34 -0.10 7.47 -0.44
CA GLY A 34 0.59 7.90 0.79
C GLY A 34 -0.37 8.07 1.98
N CYS A 35 -1.51 8.75 1.77
CA CYS A 35 -2.50 8.96 2.83
C CYS A 35 -3.10 7.63 3.31
N THR A 36 -3.33 6.70 2.39
CA THR A 36 -3.88 5.38 2.70
C THR A 36 -2.89 4.54 3.47
N PHE A 37 -1.62 4.54 3.03
CA PHE A 37 -0.55 3.81 3.70
C PHE A 37 -0.32 4.35 5.13
N SER A 38 -0.23 5.66 5.32
CA SER A 38 -0.07 6.26 6.66
C SER A 38 -1.27 6.00 7.56
N SER A 39 -2.49 6.04 7.00
CA SER A 39 -3.72 5.72 7.74
C SER A 39 -3.75 4.25 8.18
N ALA A 40 -3.32 3.33 7.31
CA ALA A 40 -3.24 1.91 7.62
C ALA A 40 -2.19 1.62 8.72
N ILE A 41 -1.00 2.26 8.67
CA ILE A 41 0.00 2.17 9.74
C ILE A 41 -0.61 2.61 11.06
N THR A 42 -1.25 3.78 11.08
CA THR A 42 -1.89 4.34 12.27
C THR A 42 -2.95 3.41 12.84
N ALA A 43 -3.80 2.82 11.98
CA ALA A 43 -4.83 1.89 12.39
C ALA A 43 -4.27 0.59 13.00
N TYR A 44 -3.21 0.01 12.42
CA TYR A 44 -2.58 -1.18 12.99
C TYR A 44 -1.85 -0.89 14.31
N LEU A 45 -1.17 0.25 14.42
CA LEU A 45 -0.60 0.68 15.70
C LEU A 45 -1.69 0.83 16.78
N ALA A 46 -2.81 1.46 16.45
CA ALA A 46 -3.94 1.64 17.37
C ALA A 46 -4.59 0.30 17.79
N LYS A 47 -4.46 -0.75 16.97
CA LYS A 47 -4.90 -2.12 17.29
C LYS A 47 -3.90 -2.90 18.15
N GLY A 48 -2.77 -2.29 18.53
CA GLY A 48 -1.77 -2.88 19.42
C GLY A 48 -0.68 -3.71 18.72
N TYR A 49 -0.54 -3.60 17.40
CA TYR A 49 0.55 -4.26 16.67
C TYR A 49 1.89 -3.55 16.92
N SER A 50 2.99 -4.29 16.79
CA SER A 50 4.33 -3.69 16.78
C SER A 50 4.50 -2.72 15.60
N LEU A 51 5.49 -1.82 15.65
CA LEU A 51 5.79 -0.91 14.53
C LEU A 51 6.05 -1.68 13.23
N LYS A 52 6.88 -2.72 13.32
CA LYS A 52 7.24 -3.58 12.19
C LYS A 52 6.03 -4.31 11.61
N ASP A 53 5.21 -4.92 12.46
CA ASP A 53 3.99 -5.60 12.00
C ASP A 53 2.98 -4.63 11.40
N SER A 54 2.87 -3.43 11.98
CA SER A 54 1.98 -2.38 11.46
C SER A 54 2.40 -1.93 10.07
N LEU A 55 3.70 -1.78 9.82
CA LEU A 55 4.26 -1.44 8.52
C LEU A 55 4.06 -2.55 7.49
N LEU A 56 4.34 -3.81 7.86
CA LEU A 56 4.12 -4.97 6.99
C LEU A 56 2.64 -5.09 6.59
N LYS A 57 1.73 -4.96 7.56
CA LYS A 57 0.28 -5.04 7.31
C LYS A 57 -0.25 -3.84 6.53
N ALA A 58 0.28 -2.64 6.78
CA ALA A 58 -0.06 -1.47 5.98
C ALA A 58 0.42 -1.63 4.53
N LYS A 59 1.57 -2.26 4.32
CA LYS A 59 2.12 -2.53 2.99
C LYS A 59 1.27 -3.53 2.22
N GLU A 60 0.86 -4.61 2.87
CA GLU A 60 -0.12 -5.56 2.34
C GLU A 60 -1.44 -4.86 2.00
N TYR A 61 -1.92 -3.98 2.89
CA TYR A 61 -3.16 -3.26 2.68
C TYR A 61 -3.14 -2.33 1.47
N ILE A 62 -2.08 -1.53 1.32
CA ILE A 62 -1.96 -0.63 0.17
C ILE A 62 -1.75 -1.41 -1.14
N GLN A 63 -1.00 -2.52 -1.12
CA GLN A 63 -0.83 -3.40 -2.27
C GLN A 63 -2.20 -3.88 -2.79
N GLY A 64 -3.02 -4.46 -1.92
CA GLY A 64 -4.35 -4.94 -2.28
C GLY A 64 -5.27 -3.82 -2.77
N ALA A 65 -5.18 -2.62 -2.17
CA ALA A 65 -5.98 -1.46 -2.58
C ALA A 65 -5.60 -0.91 -3.97
N ILE A 66 -4.32 -0.98 -4.35
CA ILE A 66 -3.81 -0.61 -5.68
C ILE A 66 -4.21 -1.67 -6.71
N GLU A 67 -4.01 -2.97 -6.40
CA GLU A 67 -4.34 -4.08 -7.29
C GLU A 67 -5.82 -4.16 -7.63
N ASN A 68 -6.68 -3.80 -6.69
CA ASN A 68 -8.13 -3.79 -6.86
C ASN A 68 -8.68 -2.39 -7.17
N SER A 69 -7.83 -1.44 -7.57
CA SER A 69 -8.23 -0.06 -7.86
C SER A 69 -9.25 0.03 -9.01
N LEU A 70 -10.11 1.05 -8.95
CA LEU A 70 -11.15 1.26 -9.95
C LEU A 70 -10.71 2.34 -10.94
N ASN A 71 -10.90 2.07 -12.24
CA ASN A 71 -10.67 3.04 -13.30
C ASN A 71 -11.82 4.05 -13.37
N LEU A 72 -11.90 4.95 -12.39
CA LEU A 72 -12.88 6.02 -12.32
C LEU A 72 -12.29 7.35 -12.80
N GLY A 73 -13.06 8.07 -13.60
CA GLY A 73 -12.69 9.39 -14.11
C GLY A 73 -11.64 9.37 -15.23
N ARG A 74 -11.13 10.57 -15.56
CA ARG A 74 -10.20 10.78 -16.69
C ARG A 74 -8.74 11.00 -16.29
N GLY A 75 -8.45 11.10 -14.98
CA GLY A 75 -7.11 11.38 -14.42
C GLY A 75 -6.50 10.20 -13.66
N HIS A 76 -5.73 10.49 -12.60
CA HIS A 76 -5.25 9.50 -11.65
C HIS A 76 -6.43 8.99 -10.82
N GLY A 77 -6.81 7.73 -11.02
CA GLY A 77 -7.96 7.14 -10.36
C GLY A 77 -7.72 6.84 -8.86
N PRO A 78 -8.80 6.61 -8.11
CA PRO A 78 -8.72 6.27 -6.70
C PRO A 78 -8.30 4.82 -6.47
N LEU A 79 -7.84 4.56 -5.25
CA LEU A 79 -7.63 3.21 -4.72
C LEU A 79 -8.96 2.56 -4.33
N ASN A 80 -8.97 1.24 -4.18
CA ASN A 80 -10.11 0.54 -3.58
C ASN A 80 -9.85 0.22 -2.10
N HIS A 81 -10.36 1.06 -1.19
CA HIS A 81 -10.23 0.83 0.25
C HIS A 81 -11.00 -0.40 0.77
N MET A 82 -12.03 -0.84 0.04
CA MET A 82 -12.91 -1.92 0.43
C MET A 82 -12.49 -3.28 -0.16
N TRP A 83 -11.27 -3.38 -0.70
CA TRP A 83 -10.76 -4.56 -1.39
C TRP A 83 -10.80 -5.86 -0.56
N THR A 84 -10.76 -5.75 0.78
CA THR A 84 -10.88 -6.89 1.70
C THR A 84 -12.31 -7.44 1.82
N PHE A 85 -13.32 -6.65 1.47
CA PHE A 85 -14.73 -7.01 1.58
C PHE A 85 -15.37 -7.23 0.21
N TYR A 86 -14.90 -6.50 -0.81
CA TYR A 86 -15.44 -6.52 -2.16
C TYR A 86 -14.31 -6.49 -3.17
N SER A 87 -14.29 -7.49 -4.06
CA SER A 87 -13.49 -7.44 -5.29
C SER A 87 -14.41 -7.06 -6.44
N PHE A 88 -14.17 -5.88 -7.02
CA PHE A 88 -14.83 -5.49 -8.25
C PHE A 88 -14.16 -6.25 -9.40
N LYS A 89 -14.72 -7.41 -9.76
CA LYS A 89 -14.38 -8.07 -11.02
C LYS A 89 -14.97 -7.21 -12.14
N THR A 90 -14.11 -6.49 -12.85
CA THR A 90 -14.41 -5.96 -14.19
C THR A 90 -14.15 -7.03 -15.24
#